data_AF-A0A3M6K003-F1
#
_entry.id   AF-A0A3M6K003-F1
#
_cell.length_a   1.000
_cell.length_b   1.000
_cell.length_c   1.000
_cell.angle_alpha   90.00
_cell.angle_beta   90.00
_cell.angle_gamma   90.00
#
_symmetry.space_group_name_H-M   'P 1'
#
loop_
_entity.id
_entity.type
_entity.pdbx_description
1 polymer ?
#
loop_
_entity_poly.entity_id
_entity_poly.type
_entity_poly.pdbx_seq_one_letter_code
_entity_poly.pdbx_strand_id
1 'polypeptide(L)'
;MQKILGILFAVAVIGISTNFAYSQEMGLATFQETAQVIVDRSISQNVTASITLQSTSIQEIRIPAELEQKLREDEMIKAVVVTNQEQCVLGVFDESCIMINVVRDPDAKGIIEIQDAAKEVAMPYIDEINQVFDTEAKLHSVFVHSDDASNEAFETSGVISGRGMISVVYTMSPEDTNAMYEKISAILIPKIIRDGDGFYEIAKNLSFEENSKMTFSIIPLDSKSLLQLKLSVDYPNEASTISEFSPLDLLKTDKISRSEYFSSGFYPLNSIIQVVILSPEDEVISNIRGDIIPTQIIDNEKIPTDISKDGWIFDPQEGQRIQGKYIFGEETSISKDKLKFSIGDVEPVQPETSEESLVVVVIISIVAIAAALFYLKGYRK
;
A
#
# COMPACT_ATOMS: atom_id res chain seq x y z
N MET A 1 -13.93 67.24 14.54
CA MET A 1 -12.88 66.22 14.36
C MET A 1 -12.93 65.14 15.46
N GLN A 2 -14.07 64.47 15.62
CA GLN A 2 -14.23 63.40 16.64
C GLN A 2 -15.09 62.22 16.15
N LYS A 3 -15.54 62.25 14.88
CA LYS A 3 -16.29 61.15 14.26
C LYS A 3 -15.49 60.36 13.21
N ILE A 4 -14.29 60.84 12.85
CA ILE A 4 -13.39 60.15 11.90
C ILE A 4 -12.37 59.25 12.65
N LEU A 5 -12.14 59.50 13.94
CA LEU A 5 -11.18 58.73 14.74
C LEU A 5 -11.74 57.37 15.22
N GLY A 6 -13.06 57.20 15.30
CA GLY A 6 -13.71 55.96 15.74
C GLY A 6 -13.75 54.85 14.67
N ILE A 7 -13.62 55.20 13.38
CA ILE A 7 -13.68 54.22 12.28
C ILE A 7 -12.29 53.60 12.04
N LEU A 8 -11.21 54.35 12.30
CA LEU A 8 -9.84 53.82 12.19
C LEU A 8 -9.50 52.80 13.30
N PHE A 9 -10.15 52.89 14.47
CA PHE A 9 -9.95 51.91 15.53
C PHE A 9 -10.76 50.61 15.32
N ALA A 10 -11.87 50.65 14.59
CA ALA A 10 -12.64 49.46 14.22
C ALA A 10 -11.96 48.65 13.09
N VAL A 11 -11.21 49.31 12.21
CA VAL A 11 -10.43 48.64 11.14
C VAL A 11 -9.12 48.04 11.67
N ALA A 12 -8.60 48.55 12.80
CA ALA A 12 -7.36 48.04 13.40
C ALA A 12 -7.55 46.74 14.22
N VAL A 13 -8.78 46.33 14.56
CA VAL A 13 -9.07 45.10 15.34
C VAL A 13 -9.63 43.96 14.48
N ILE A 14 -9.94 44.19 13.21
CA ILE A 14 -10.41 43.15 12.27
C ILE A 14 -9.24 42.55 11.44
N GLY A 15 -8.01 43.03 11.65
CA GLY A 15 -6.80 42.57 10.95
C GLY A 15 -6.01 41.43 11.62
N ILE A 16 -6.55 40.77 12.64
CA ILE A 16 -5.92 39.58 13.26
C ILE A 16 -6.95 38.44 13.35
N SER A 17 -7.52 38.11 12.20
CA SER A 17 -7.98 36.75 11.93
C SER A 17 -7.50 36.38 10.53
N THR A 18 -6.20 36.55 10.30
CA THR A 18 -5.56 35.62 9.38
C THR A 18 -5.81 34.25 9.99
N ASN A 19 -6.70 33.49 9.34
CA ASN A 19 -6.58 32.04 9.36
C ASN A 19 -5.11 31.77 9.05
N PHE A 20 -4.30 31.57 10.09
CA PHE A 20 -3.16 30.70 9.96
C PHE A 20 -3.82 29.35 9.68
N ALA A 21 -4.15 29.12 8.40
CA ALA A 21 -3.91 27.82 7.82
C ALA A 21 -2.42 27.61 8.09
N TYR A 22 -2.15 27.00 9.26
CA TYR A 22 -0.86 26.40 9.50
C TYR A 22 -0.73 25.40 8.36
N SER A 23 -0.01 25.79 7.31
CA SER A 23 0.69 24.82 6.50
C SER A 23 1.61 24.15 7.51
N GLN A 24 1.13 23.07 8.12
CA GLN A 24 1.99 22.22 8.93
C GLN A 24 3.08 21.77 7.96
N GLU A 25 4.33 22.08 8.28
CA GLU A 25 5.45 21.58 7.49
C GLU A 25 5.34 20.05 7.46
N MET A 26 5.39 19.48 6.26
CA MET A 26 5.32 18.04 6.07
C MET A 26 6.42 17.38 6.89
N GLY A 27 6.01 16.46 7.77
CA GLY A 27 6.93 15.61 8.49
C GLY A 27 7.40 14.44 7.62
N LEU A 28 8.65 14.03 7.79
CA LEU A 28 9.15 12.75 7.32
C LEU A 28 9.09 11.77 8.49
N ALA A 29 8.36 10.66 8.34
CA ALA A 29 8.37 9.56 9.30
C ALA A 29 8.99 8.31 8.66
N THR A 30 9.67 7.51 9.47
CA THR A 30 10.26 6.23 9.05
C THR A 30 9.21 5.12 8.99
N PHE A 31 8.18 5.18 9.84
CA PHE A 31 7.05 4.26 9.81
C PHE A 31 6.10 4.59 8.67
N GLN A 32 5.65 3.57 7.94
CA GLN A 32 4.68 3.67 6.87
C GLN A 32 3.67 2.54 6.98
N GLU A 33 2.43 2.86 6.63
CA GLU A 33 1.32 1.92 6.54
C GLU A 33 0.73 1.98 5.13
N THR A 34 0.62 0.82 4.50
CA THR A 34 0.13 0.70 3.13
C THR A 34 -0.96 -0.36 3.06
N ALA A 35 -2.08 -0.02 2.45
CA ALA A 35 -3.12 -0.95 2.06
C ALA A 35 -2.99 -1.16 0.56
N GLN A 36 -2.85 -2.39 0.10
CA GLN A 36 -2.63 -2.69 -1.30
C GLN A 36 -3.63 -3.73 -1.78
N VAL A 37 -4.20 -3.49 -2.95
CA VAL A 37 -4.98 -4.49 -3.68
C VAL A 37 -4.34 -4.70 -5.06
N ILE A 38 -4.01 -5.94 -5.37
CA ILE A 38 -3.54 -6.36 -6.69
C ILE A 38 -4.65 -7.15 -7.35
N VAL A 39 -5.12 -6.68 -8.51
CA VAL A 39 -6.06 -7.39 -9.37
C VAL A 39 -5.28 -7.93 -10.56
N ASP A 40 -5.02 -9.23 -10.58
CA ASP A 40 -4.25 -9.88 -11.65
C ASP A 40 -5.16 -10.70 -12.56
N ARG A 41 -5.62 -10.08 -13.65
CA ARG A 41 -6.37 -10.74 -14.74
C ARG A 41 -5.45 -11.35 -15.79
N SER A 42 -4.14 -11.27 -15.64
CA SER A 42 -3.18 -11.71 -16.66
C SER A 42 -2.68 -13.12 -16.40
N ILE A 43 -2.22 -13.39 -15.19
CA ILE A 43 -1.47 -14.61 -14.87
C ILE A 43 -2.29 -15.49 -13.93
N SER A 44 -2.59 -15.00 -12.74
CA SER A 44 -3.20 -15.80 -11.67
C SER A 44 -4.73 -15.82 -11.70
N GLN A 45 -5.38 -14.82 -12.31
CA GLN A 45 -6.81 -14.53 -12.15
C GLN A 45 -7.23 -14.21 -10.71
N ASN A 46 -6.27 -13.96 -9.82
CA ASN A 46 -6.52 -13.75 -8.41
C ASN A 46 -6.55 -12.26 -8.06
N VAL A 47 -7.16 -11.98 -6.91
CA VAL A 47 -7.08 -10.67 -6.28
C VAL A 47 -6.37 -10.84 -4.95
N THR A 48 -5.32 -10.08 -4.72
CA THR A 48 -4.60 -10.09 -3.44
C THR A 48 -4.85 -8.78 -2.74
N ALA A 49 -5.44 -8.83 -1.54
CA ALA A 49 -5.54 -7.68 -0.66
C ALA A 49 -4.51 -7.81 0.46
N SER A 50 -3.84 -6.71 0.81
CA SER A 50 -2.82 -6.74 1.84
C SER A 50 -2.70 -5.45 2.61
N ILE A 51 -2.26 -5.57 3.86
CA ILE A 51 -1.78 -4.47 4.66
C ILE A 51 -0.30 -4.71 4.96
N THR A 52 0.52 -3.67 4.78
CA THR A 52 1.93 -3.67 5.15
C THR A 52 2.21 -2.55 6.12
N LEU A 53 2.78 -2.90 7.28
CA LEU A 53 3.40 -1.97 8.21
C LEU A 53 4.91 -2.07 8.04
N GLN A 54 5.58 -0.96 7.77
CA GLN A 54 7.02 -0.99 7.53
C GLN A 54 7.74 0.17 8.20
N SER A 55 9.01 -0.05 8.54
CA SER A 55 9.88 0.99 9.08
C SER A 55 11.36 0.68 8.84
N THR A 56 12.19 1.73 8.94
CA THR A 56 13.65 1.59 9.04
C THR A 56 14.20 1.86 10.43
N SER A 57 13.31 1.92 11.44
CA SER A 57 13.62 2.17 12.84
C SER A 57 13.25 0.96 13.69
N ILE A 58 14.23 0.42 14.40
CA ILE A 58 14.04 -0.68 15.37
C ILE A 58 13.22 -0.27 16.61
N GLN A 59 12.89 1.03 16.76
CA GLN A 59 12.00 1.49 17.84
C GLN A 59 10.53 1.39 17.45
N GLU A 60 10.23 1.49 16.15
CA GLU A 60 8.89 1.40 15.57
C GLU A 60 8.52 -0.05 15.22
N ILE A 61 9.49 -0.86 14.80
CA ILE A 61 9.36 -2.32 14.65
C ILE A 61 10.53 -2.96 15.40
N ARG A 62 10.25 -3.55 16.57
CA ARG A 62 11.23 -3.96 17.57
C ARG A 62 11.90 -5.27 17.21
N ILE A 63 13.16 -5.15 16.78
CA ILE A 63 14.12 -6.26 16.71
C ILE A 63 15.34 -5.91 17.56
N PRO A 64 16.07 -6.90 18.11
CA PRO A 64 17.32 -6.63 18.83
C PRO A 64 18.33 -5.90 17.93
N ALA A 65 18.99 -4.89 18.48
CA ALA A 65 19.96 -4.09 17.73
C ALA A 65 21.17 -4.94 17.30
N GLU A 66 21.57 -5.90 18.13
CA GLU A 66 22.66 -6.83 17.81
C GLU A 66 22.31 -7.72 16.61
N LEU A 67 21.09 -8.28 16.56
CA LEU A 67 20.64 -9.08 15.42
C LEU A 67 20.56 -8.23 14.14
N GLU A 68 19.95 -7.05 14.22
CA GLU A 68 19.86 -6.11 13.08
C GLU A 68 21.25 -5.80 12.53
N GLN A 69 22.18 -5.44 13.41
CA GLN A 69 23.54 -5.07 13.02
C GLN A 69 24.28 -6.23 12.35
N LYS A 70 24.21 -7.44 12.93
CA LYS A 70 24.86 -8.63 12.37
C LYS A 70 24.35 -8.95 10.97
N LEU A 71 23.02 -8.96 10.78
CA LEU A 71 22.41 -9.21 9.48
C LEU A 71 22.75 -8.12 8.47
N ARG A 72 22.88 -6.87 8.92
CA ARG A 72 23.21 -5.72 8.06
C ARG A 72 24.68 -5.68 7.64
N GLU A 73 25.59 -6.09 8.52
CA GLU A 73 27.03 -6.10 8.27
C GLU A 73 27.50 -7.31 7.46
N ASP A 74 26.66 -8.34 7.34
CA ASP A 74 26.93 -9.49 6.48
C ASP A 74 26.46 -9.23 5.04
N GLU A 75 27.42 -8.91 4.16
CA GLU A 75 27.15 -8.59 2.75
C GLU A 75 26.50 -9.75 1.96
N MET A 76 26.65 -10.99 2.45
CA MET A 76 26.07 -12.17 1.84
C MET A 76 24.58 -12.31 2.17
N ILE A 77 24.10 -11.75 3.27
CA ILE A 77 22.68 -11.75 3.64
C ILE A 77 21.92 -10.67 2.85
N LYS A 78 20.79 -11.04 2.24
CA LYS A 78 19.89 -10.10 1.54
C LYS A 78 18.53 -9.95 2.18
N ALA A 79 18.04 -10.99 2.84
CA ALA A 79 16.88 -10.85 3.69
C ALA A 79 16.77 -12.01 4.69
N VAL A 80 16.03 -11.76 5.76
CA VAL A 80 15.41 -12.79 6.58
C VAL A 80 13.90 -12.65 6.43
N VAL A 81 13.22 -13.75 6.14
CA VAL A 81 11.77 -13.80 5.96
C VAL A 81 11.18 -14.83 6.91
N VAL A 82 10.17 -14.45 7.69
CA VAL A 82 9.40 -15.33 8.57
C VAL A 82 7.97 -15.33 8.07
N THR A 83 7.39 -16.49 7.78
CA THR A 83 6.07 -16.57 7.15
C THR A 83 5.35 -17.87 7.45
N ASN A 84 4.02 -17.86 7.46
CA ASN A 84 3.20 -19.07 7.41
C ASN A 84 2.58 -19.34 6.03
N GLN A 85 3.06 -18.66 4.99
CA GLN A 85 2.66 -18.95 3.63
C GLN A 85 2.91 -20.42 3.30
N GLU A 86 1.86 -21.09 2.82
CA GLU A 86 1.99 -22.46 2.31
C GLU A 86 3.03 -22.52 1.19
N GLN A 87 3.83 -23.57 1.20
CA GLN A 87 4.85 -23.82 0.16
C GLN A 87 5.81 -22.64 -0.04
N CYS A 88 6.38 -22.11 1.05
CA CYS A 88 7.39 -21.04 0.99
C CYS A 88 8.55 -21.35 0.01
N VAL A 89 8.92 -22.62 -0.14
CA VAL A 89 9.68 -23.12 -1.28
C VAL A 89 9.12 -24.46 -1.73
N LEU A 90 9.47 -24.87 -2.96
CA LEU A 90 9.11 -26.19 -3.45
C LEU A 90 9.59 -27.28 -2.48
N GLY A 91 8.66 -28.14 -2.07
CA GLY A 91 8.92 -29.27 -1.18
C GLY A 91 8.56 -29.03 0.29
N VAL A 92 8.25 -27.79 0.69
CA VAL A 92 7.68 -27.49 2.01
C VAL A 92 6.16 -27.58 1.93
N PHE A 93 5.53 -28.30 2.85
CA PHE A 93 4.08 -28.50 2.91
C PHE A 93 3.63 -28.45 4.36
N ASP A 94 2.48 -27.83 4.62
CA ASP A 94 1.85 -27.77 5.95
C ASP A 94 2.80 -27.30 7.07
N GLU A 95 3.74 -26.40 6.75
CA GLU A 95 4.74 -25.87 7.68
C GLU A 95 4.91 -24.36 7.49
N SER A 96 5.22 -23.65 8.58
CA SER A 96 5.66 -22.27 8.53
C SER A 96 7.18 -22.20 8.37
N CYS A 97 7.68 -21.11 7.78
CA CYS A 97 9.05 -21.01 7.33
C CYS A 97 9.79 -19.82 7.91
N ILE A 98 11.09 -20.02 8.12
CA ILE A 98 12.10 -18.97 8.17
C ILE A 98 13.03 -19.18 6.99
N MET A 99 13.18 -18.17 6.15
CA MET A 99 14.14 -18.18 5.05
C MET A 99 15.21 -17.14 5.31
N ILE A 100 16.47 -17.57 5.25
CA ILE A 100 17.62 -16.67 5.22
C ILE A 100 18.11 -16.65 3.78
N ASN A 101 17.90 -15.52 3.11
CA ASN A 101 18.22 -15.35 1.70
C ASN A 101 19.64 -14.83 1.56
N VAL A 102 20.46 -15.61 0.85
CA VAL A 102 21.90 -15.43 0.71
C VAL A 102 22.27 -15.23 -0.75
N VAL A 103 23.21 -14.34 -1.01
CA VAL A 103 23.83 -14.20 -2.34
C VAL A 103 24.62 -15.45 -2.67
N ARG A 104 24.56 -15.88 -3.93
CA ARG A 104 25.43 -16.96 -4.39
C ARG A 104 26.90 -16.58 -4.29
N ASP A 105 27.66 -17.41 -3.58
CA ASP A 105 29.12 -17.35 -3.58
C ASP A 105 29.66 -17.60 -5.01
N PRO A 106 30.45 -16.66 -5.59
CA PRO A 106 31.02 -16.81 -6.92
C PRO A 106 32.09 -17.90 -7.02
N ASP A 107 32.74 -18.26 -5.90
CA ASP A 107 33.80 -19.26 -5.85
C ASP A 107 33.26 -20.69 -5.74
N ALA A 108 32.04 -20.86 -5.22
CA ALA A 108 31.36 -22.13 -5.10
C ALA A 108 30.90 -22.68 -6.47
N LYS A 109 31.34 -23.90 -6.81
CA LYS A 109 31.10 -24.52 -8.12
C LYS A 109 30.24 -25.76 -8.00
N GLY A 110 29.17 -25.80 -8.78
CA GLY A 110 28.21 -26.90 -8.75
C GLY A 110 27.24 -26.80 -7.57
N ILE A 111 26.12 -27.52 -7.67
CA ILE A 111 24.95 -27.27 -6.81
C ILE A 111 25.21 -27.56 -5.33
N ILE A 112 26.00 -28.58 -5.01
CA ILE A 112 26.29 -28.99 -3.62
C ILE A 112 27.15 -27.93 -2.92
N GLU A 113 28.26 -27.50 -3.54
CA GLU A 113 29.15 -26.48 -2.97
C GLU A 113 28.40 -25.15 -2.74
N ILE A 114 27.52 -24.78 -3.68
CA ILE A 114 26.67 -23.58 -3.57
C ILE A 114 25.74 -23.67 -2.36
N GLN A 115 25.10 -24.83 -2.16
CA GLN A 115 24.18 -25.05 -1.04
C GLN A 115 24.94 -25.07 0.30
N ASP A 116 26.10 -25.72 0.36
CA ASP A 116 26.92 -25.79 1.57
C ASP A 116 27.44 -24.40 1.96
N ALA A 117 27.95 -23.62 1.00
CA ALA A 117 28.41 -22.25 1.25
C ALA A 117 27.29 -21.34 1.78
N ALA A 118 26.10 -21.38 1.18
CA ALA A 118 24.96 -20.59 1.65
C ALA A 118 24.52 -21.01 3.06
N LYS A 119 24.55 -22.32 3.35
CA LYS A 119 24.22 -22.85 4.67
C LYS A 119 25.22 -22.38 5.72
N GLU A 120 26.52 -22.37 5.43
CA GLU A 120 27.56 -21.86 6.33
C GLU A 120 27.34 -20.38 6.68
N VAL A 121 26.90 -19.57 5.71
CA VAL A 121 26.55 -18.15 5.93
C VAL A 121 25.31 -18.00 6.82
N ALA A 122 24.26 -18.80 6.61
CA ALA A 122 22.98 -18.64 7.30
C ALA A 122 22.96 -19.21 8.74
N MET A 123 23.70 -20.32 8.96
CA MET A 123 23.71 -21.07 10.22
C MET A 123 23.96 -20.23 11.49
N PRO A 124 24.86 -19.23 11.52
CA PRO A 124 25.11 -18.43 12.71
C PRO A 124 23.92 -17.60 13.20
N TYR A 125 22.91 -17.36 12.37
CA TYR A 125 21.81 -16.44 12.67
C TYR A 125 20.55 -17.14 13.19
N ILE A 126 20.34 -18.43 12.85
CA ILE A 126 19.05 -19.09 13.10
C ILE A 126 18.68 -19.18 14.59
N ASP A 127 19.64 -19.42 15.48
CA ASP A 127 19.35 -19.54 16.91
C ASP A 127 18.83 -18.21 17.50
N GLU A 128 19.45 -17.10 17.11
CA GLU A 128 19.03 -15.76 17.54
C GLU A 128 17.69 -15.36 16.90
N ILE A 129 17.48 -15.70 15.63
CA ILE A 129 16.20 -15.50 14.94
C ILE A 129 15.08 -16.28 15.64
N ASN A 130 15.29 -17.56 15.94
CA ASN A 130 14.34 -18.40 16.67
C ASN A 130 14.01 -17.80 18.04
N GLN A 131 15.03 -17.27 18.75
CA GLN A 131 14.83 -16.60 20.03
C GLN A 131 13.98 -15.33 19.90
N VAL A 132 14.19 -14.52 18.85
CA VAL A 132 13.45 -13.26 18.63
C VAL A 132 11.99 -13.52 18.33
N PHE A 133 11.68 -14.53 17.51
CA PHE A 133 10.32 -14.81 17.07
C PHE A 133 9.58 -15.85 17.93
N ASP A 134 10.24 -16.36 18.98
CA ASP A 134 9.74 -17.43 19.85
C ASP A 134 9.34 -18.67 19.03
N THR A 135 10.30 -19.17 18.25
CA THR A 135 10.14 -20.33 17.34
C THR A 135 11.23 -21.38 17.57
N GLU A 136 10.99 -22.59 17.06
CA GLU A 136 11.97 -23.69 17.09
C GLU A 136 12.25 -24.21 15.67
N ALA A 137 12.38 -23.32 14.70
CA ALA A 137 12.52 -23.68 13.29
C ALA A 137 13.83 -24.47 13.06
N LYS A 138 13.74 -25.54 12.28
CA LYS A 138 14.86 -26.45 11.98
C LYS A 138 15.15 -26.47 10.50
N LEU A 139 16.41 -26.67 10.15
CA LEU A 139 16.84 -26.70 8.75
C LEU A 139 16.04 -27.77 7.99
N HIS A 140 15.35 -27.34 6.94
CA HIS A 140 14.61 -28.19 6.03
C HIS A 140 15.39 -28.41 4.74
N SER A 141 15.77 -27.33 4.06
CA SER A 141 16.44 -27.39 2.77
C SER A 141 17.28 -26.15 2.47
N VAL A 142 18.12 -26.24 1.45
CA VAL A 142 18.79 -25.09 0.83
C VAL A 142 18.30 -24.99 -0.61
N PHE A 143 17.46 -24.01 -0.89
CA PHE A 143 16.79 -23.85 -2.17
C PHE A 143 17.52 -22.84 -3.04
N VAL A 144 17.84 -23.22 -4.28
CA VAL A 144 18.51 -22.34 -5.25
C VAL A 144 17.47 -21.85 -6.25
N HIS A 145 17.23 -20.54 -6.25
CA HIS A 145 16.22 -19.92 -7.12
C HIS A 145 16.75 -19.85 -8.56
N SER A 146 16.20 -20.68 -9.46
CA SER A 146 16.54 -20.71 -10.88
C SER A 146 15.78 -19.70 -11.74
N ASP A 147 14.71 -19.16 -11.20
CA ASP A 147 13.82 -18.19 -11.82
C ASP A 147 13.29 -17.19 -10.77
N ASP A 148 12.38 -16.33 -11.20
CA ASP A 148 11.83 -15.26 -10.38
C ASP A 148 10.47 -15.64 -9.74
N ALA A 149 10.04 -16.90 -9.84
CA ALA A 149 8.71 -17.35 -9.39
C ALA A 149 8.50 -17.15 -7.88
N SER A 150 9.57 -17.29 -7.08
CA SER A 150 9.53 -17.03 -5.64
C SER A 150 9.26 -15.56 -5.32
N ASN A 151 9.61 -14.62 -6.20
CA ASN A 151 9.32 -13.20 -5.99
C ASN A 151 7.82 -12.91 -6.11
N GLU A 152 7.15 -13.57 -7.05
CA GLU A 152 5.70 -13.47 -7.23
C GLU A 152 4.98 -14.05 -6.01
N ALA A 153 5.46 -15.19 -5.51
CA ALA A 153 4.90 -15.85 -4.33
C ALA A 153 4.97 -15.00 -3.05
N PHE A 154 6.09 -14.30 -2.81
CA PHE A 154 6.26 -13.44 -1.63
C PHE A 154 5.88 -11.98 -1.86
N GLU A 155 5.49 -11.63 -3.09
CA GLU A 155 5.28 -10.25 -3.53
C GLU A 155 6.45 -9.31 -3.15
N THR A 156 7.67 -9.86 -3.11
CA THR A 156 8.89 -9.13 -2.83
C THR A 156 9.55 -8.67 -4.12
N SER A 157 10.34 -7.59 -4.06
CA SER A 157 11.20 -7.24 -5.20
C SER A 157 12.14 -8.40 -5.55
N GLY A 158 12.44 -8.61 -6.83
CA GLY A 158 13.30 -9.71 -7.30
C GLY A 158 14.72 -9.74 -6.77
N VAL A 159 15.08 -8.74 -5.97
CA VAL A 159 16.35 -8.62 -5.26
C VAL A 159 16.43 -9.54 -4.04
N ILE A 160 15.28 -9.98 -3.51
CA ILE A 160 15.21 -10.70 -2.22
C ILE A 160 15.16 -12.23 -2.42
N SER A 161 14.41 -12.72 -3.40
CA SER A 161 14.21 -14.16 -3.66
C SER A 161 14.29 -14.52 -5.15
N GLY A 162 14.94 -13.67 -5.98
CA GLY A 162 14.96 -13.84 -7.43
C GLY A 162 16.08 -14.73 -7.96
N ARG A 163 16.15 -14.83 -9.29
CA ARG A 163 17.10 -15.72 -9.98
C ARG A 163 18.53 -15.53 -9.49
N GLY A 164 19.15 -16.61 -9.04
CA GLY A 164 20.53 -16.63 -8.54
C GLY A 164 20.68 -16.42 -7.03
N MET A 165 19.57 -16.15 -6.31
CA MET A 165 19.54 -16.15 -4.85
C MET A 165 19.44 -17.59 -4.30
N ILE A 166 19.89 -17.77 -3.06
CA ILE A 166 19.82 -19.04 -2.35
C ILE A 166 19.08 -18.81 -1.04
N SER A 167 17.99 -19.54 -0.82
CA SER A 167 17.27 -19.51 0.47
C SER A 167 17.69 -20.71 1.30
N VAL A 168 18.28 -20.45 2.46
CA VAL A 168 18.42 -21.47 3.51
C VAL A 168 17.11 -21.48 4.28
N VAL A 169 16.37 -22.59 4.14
CA VAL A 169 14.99 -22.71 4.61
C VAL A 169 14.94 -23.54 5.86
N TYR A 170 14.35 -22.97 6.89
CA TYR A 170 14.04 -23.61 8.15
C TYR A 170 12.52 -23.70 8.28
N THR A 171 12.02 -24.83 8.76
CA THR A 171 10.58 -25.04 8.94
C THR A 171 10.24 -25.24 10.40
N MET A 172 9.03 -24.84 10.76
CA MET A 172 8.43 -25.01 12.07
C MET A 172 6.99 -25.47 11.93
N SER A 173 6.40 -25.92 13.04
CA SER A 173 5.01 -26.33 13.07
C SER A 173 4.10 -25.25 12.49
N PRO A 174 3.08 -25.63 11.70
CA PRO A 174 2.15 -24.67 11.12
C PRO A 174 1.43 -23.89 12.22
N GLU A 175 1.22 -22.60 11.99
CA GLU A 175 0.50 -21.70 12.88
C GLU A 175 -0.60 -20.98 12.10
N ASP A 176 -1.82 -20.96 12.65
CA ASP A 176 -2.94 -20.22 12.07
C ASP A 176 -2.55 -18.75 11.88
N THR A 177 -2.91 -18.14 10.75
CA THR A 177 -2.46 -16.78 10.40
C THR A 177 -2.81 -15.74 11.44
N ASN A 178 -4.00 -15.81 12.03
CA ASN A 178 -4.41 -14.93 13.11
C ASN A 178 -3.55 -15.10 14.37
N ALA A 179 -3.29 -16.35 14.78
CA ALA A 179 -2.46 -16.63 15.95
C ALA A 179 -1.02 -16.13 15.74
N MET A 180 -0.45 -16.44 14.57
CA MET A 180 0.91 -16.01 14.23
C MET A 180 1.01 -14.49 14.10
N TYR A 181 0.03 -13.83 13.45
CA TYR A 181 0.01 -12.37 13.32
C TYR A 181 -0.11 -11.68 14.68
N GLU A 182 -0.99 -12.14 15.57
CA GLU A 182 -1.12 -11.60 16.92
C GLU A 182 0.15 -11.80 17.74
N LYS A 183 0.75 -13.00 17.72
CA LYS A 183 2.00 -13.31 18.42
C LYS A 183 3.15 -12.42 17.95
N ILE A 184 3.41 -12.43 16.65
CA ILE A 184 4.54 -11.73 16.05
C ILE A 184 4.36 -10.22 16.14
N SER A 185 3.16 -9.70 15.88
CA SER A 185 2.91 -8.26 16.06
C SER A 185 2.99 -7.82 17.51
N ALA A 186 2.63 -8.66 18.49
CA ALA A 186 2.80 -8.33 19.91
C ALA A 186 4.29 -8.24 20.32
N ILE A 187 5.15 -9.06 19.72
CA ILE A 187 6.62 -9.03 19.91
C ILE A 187 7.20 -7.77 19.26
N LEU A 188 6.88 -7.54 17.98
CA LEU A 188 7.56 -6.55 17.15
C LEU A 188 6.96 -5.15 17.26
N ILE A 189 5.63 -5.02 17.28
CA ILE A 189 4.95 -3.73 17.11
C ILE A 189 4.63 -3.11 18.47
N PRO A 190 5.14 -1.89 18.78
CA PRO A 190 4.80 -1.17 20.00
C PRO A 190 3.30 -0.92 20.16
N LYS A 191 2.83 -0.89 21.42
CA LYS A 191 1.42 -0.63 21.73
C LYS A 191 0.88 0.68 21.12
N ILE A 192 1.68 1.74 21.05
CA ILE A 192 1.24 3.01 20.46
C ILE A 192 0.84 2.89 18.98
N ILE A 193 1.41 1.92 18.25
CA ILE A 193 1.01 1.62 16.87
C ILE A 193 -0.16 0.63 16.86
N ARG A 194 -0.10 -0.44 17.69
CA ARG A 194 -1.16 -1.47 17.74
C ARG A 194 -2.52 -0.94 18.24
N ASP A 195 -2.49 -0.04 19.21
CA ASP A 195 -3.69 0.57 19.80
C ASP A 195 -4.15 1.80 19.00
N GLY A 196 -3.42 2.18 17.93
CA GLY A 196 -3.68 3.37 17.12
C GLY A 196 -4.73 3.19 16.01
N ASP A 197 -5.46 2.07 16.01
CA ASP A 197 -6.49 1.70 15.01
C ASP A 197 -5.96 1.76 13.55
N GLY A 198 -6.85 1.73 12.57
CA GLY A 198 -6.51 1.92 11.16
C GLY A 198 -5.94 0.67 10.51
N PHE A 199 -4.75 0.78 9.92
CA PHE A 199 -4.16 -0.27 9.09
C PHE A 199 -3.83 -1.53 9.90
N TYR A 200 -3.30 -1.39 11.11
CA TYR A 200 -3.02 -2.53 11.99
C TYR A 200 -4.29 -3.33 12.32
N GLU A 201 -5.38 -2.65 12.65
CA GLU A 201 -6.64 -3.32 13.01
C GLU A 201 -7.27 -4.02 11.78
N ILE A 202 -7.18 -3.41 10.60
CA ILE A 202 -7.61 -4.05 9.34
C ILE A 202 -6.78 -5.32 9.09
N ALA A 203 -5.46 -5.25 9.23
CA ALA A 203 -4.58 -6.41 9.06
C ALA A 203 -4.92 -7.52 10.07
N LYS A 204 -5.15 -7.16 11.33
CA LYS A 204 -5.58 -8.11 12.35
C LYS A 204 -6.90 -8.78 11.99
N ASN A 205 -7.89 -8.04 11.51
CA ASN A 205 -9.17 -8.61 11.10
C ASN A 205 -9.05 -9.51 9.86
N LEU A 206 -8.25 -9.10 8.87
CA LEU A 206 -7.97 -9.92 7.68
C LEU A 206 -7.24 -11.23 8.00
N SER A 207 -6.53 -11.31 9.13
CA SER A 207 -5.82 -12.54 9.54
C SER A 207 -6.73 -13.73 9.84
N PHE A 208 -8.04 -13.48 10.00
CA PHE A 208 -9.06 -14.51 10.19
C PHE A 208 -9.65 -15.03 8.88
N GLU A 209 -9.35 -14.40 7.74
CA GLU A 209 -9.84 -14.86 6.44
C GLU A 209 -9.12 -16.15 6.01
N GLU A 210 -9.83 -16.98 5.25
CA GLU A 210 -9.23 -18.12 4.56
C GLU A 210 -8.20 -17.64 3.54
N ASN A 211 -7.15 -18.43 3.29
CA ASN A 211 -6.02 -18.07 2.43
C ASN A 211 -5.29 -16.78 2.85
N SER A 212 -5.45 -16.36 4.10
CA SER A 212 -4.64 -15.29 4.67
C SER A 212 -3.25 -15.81 5.00
N LYS A 213 -2.23 -14.97 4.79
CA LYS A 213 -0.83 -15.27 5.07
C LYS A 213 -0.16 -14.07 5.72
N MET A 214 0.72 -14.35 6.68
CA MET A 214 1.56 -13.35 7.33
C MET A 214 3.00 -13.52 6.87
N THR A 215 3.67 -12.41 6.62
CA THR A 215 5.08 -12.36 6.30
C THR A 215 5.75 -11.22 7.05
N PHE A 216 6.81 -11.53 7.79
CA PHE A 216 7.72 -10.55 8.34
C PHE A 216 9.08 -10.62 7.62
N SER A 217 9.62 -9.47 7.23
CA SER A 217 10.89 -9.39 6.50
C SER A 217 11.85 -8.40 7.15
N ILE A 218 13.12 -8.80 7.26
CA ILE A 218 14.26 -7.93 7.57
C ILE A 218 15.11 -7.86 6.30
N ILE A 219 15.22 -6.67 5.72
CA ILE A 219 15.97 -6.44 4.48
C ILE A 219 17.11 -5.46 4.80
N PRO A 220 18.36 -5.95 4.95
CA PRO A 220 19.54 -5.09 5.07
C PRO A 220 19.64 -4.05 3.94
N LEU A 221 19.84 -2.79 4.32
CA LEU A 221 20.28 -1.70 3.44
C LEU A 221 21.60 -1.13 3.99
N ASP A 222 22.26 -0.25 3.24
CA ASP A 222 23.60 0.27 3.53
C ASP A 222 23.80 0.74 4.99
N SER A 223 22.85 1.50 5.53
CA SER A 223 22.96 2.12 6.87
C SER A 223 21.93 1.65 7.88
N LYS A 224 20.94 0.87 7.46
CA LYS A 224 19.78 0.45 8.26
C LYS A 224 19.07 -0.69 7.58
N SER A 225 18.30 -1.48 8.31
CA SER A 225 17.42 -2.48 7.71
C SER A 225 16.02 -1.91 7.46
N LEU A 226 15.38 -2.33 6.37
CA LEU A 226 13.94 -2.19 6.16
C LEU A 226 13.23 -3.37 6.81
N LEU A 227 12.30 -3.07 7.72
CA LEU A 227 11.49 -4.02 8.45
C LEU A 227 10.06 -3.94 7.93
N GLN A 228 9.47 -5.07 7.57
CA GLN A 228 8.13 -5.11 6.99
C GLN A 228 7.32 -6.22 7.63
N LEU A 229 6.20 -5.89 8.25
CA LEU A 229 5.16 -6.83 8.65
C LEU A 229 4.01 -6.69 7.66
N LYS A 230 3.80 -7.72 6.85
CA LYS A 230 2.75 -7.80 5.85
C LYS A 230 1.76 -8.89 6.23
N LEU A 231 0.49 -8.59 6.01
CA LEU A 231 -0.57 -9.58 6.00
C LEU A 231 -1.32 -9.45 4.68
N SER A 232 -1.55 -10.57 4.00
CA SER A 232 -2.31 -10.60 2.76
C SER A 232 -3.35 -11.72 2.74
N VAL A 233 -4.36 -11.55 1.91
CA VAL A 233 -5.43 -12.51 1.64
C VAL A 233 -5.54 -12.65 0.14
N ASP A 234 -5.48 -13.89 -0.34
CA ASP A 234 -5.66 -14.22 -1.75
C ASP A 234 -7.12 -14.64 -2.01
N TYR A 235 -7.79 -13.92 -2.89
CA TYR A 235 -9.14 -14.20 -3.39
C TYR A 235 -9.04 -14.87 -4.77
N PRO A 236 -9.16 -16.20 -4.85
CA PRO A 236 -8.84 -16.93 -6.07
C PRO A 236 -9.91 -16.74 -7.13
N ASN A 237 -9.51 -16.52 -8.39
CA ASN A 237 -10.40 -16.39 -9.55
C ASN A 237 -11.41 -15.23 -9.49
N GLU A 238 -11.23 -14.23 -8.61
CA GLU A 238 -12.16 -13.10 -8.49
C GLU A 238 -11.85 -11.95 -9.48
N ALA A 239 -10.64 -11.89 -10.04
CA ALA A 239 -10.14 -10.70 -10.76
C ALA A 239 -10.98 -10.31 -11.98
N SER A 240 -11.51 -11.31 -12.70
CA SER A 240 -12.33 -11.11 -13.90
C SER A 240 -13.75 -10.61 -13.59
N THR A 241 -14.21 -10.76 -12.35
CA THR A 241 -15.58 -10.35 -11.93
C THR A 241 -15.67 -8.90 -11.50
N ILE A 242 -14.53 -8.28 -11.20
CA ILE A 242 -14.44 -6.90 -10.73
C ILE A 242 -14.65 -5.97 -11.92
N SER A 243 -15.66 -5.10 -11.89
CA SER A 243 -15.86 -4.05 -12.89
C SER A 243 -16.10 -2.69 -12.24
N GLU A 244 -16.93 -2.66 -11.19
CA GLU A 244 -16.93 -1.62 -10.17
C GLU A 244 -16.06 -2.07 -9.00
N PHE A 245 -15.10 -1.24 -8.63
CA PHE A 245 -14.05 -1.61 -7.68
C PHE A 245 -14.01 -0.64 -6.51
N SER A 246 -13.96 -1.18 -5.29
CA SER A 246 -13.51 -0.46 -4.10
C SER A 246 -12.50 -1.31 -3.36
N PRO A 247 -11.29 -0.80 -3.08
CA PRO A 247 -10.26 -1.59 -2.40
C PRO A 247 -10.69 -2.01 -0.99
N LEU A 248 -11.59 -1.25 -0.32
CA LEU A 248 -12.01 -1.59 1.04
C LEU A 248 -12.94 -2.81 1.12
N ASP A 249 -13.61 -3.18 0.02
CA ASP A 249 -14.39 -4.43 -0.04
C ASP A 249 -13.51 -5.66 0.20
N LEU A 250 -12.33 -5.65 -0.40
CA LEU A 250 -11.37 -6.73 -0.31
C LEU A 250 -10.55 -6.66 0.99
N LEU A 251 -10.57 -5.51 1.66
CA LEU A 251 -10.02 -5.32 3.00
C LEU A 251 -11.07 -5.52 4.11
N LYS A 252 -12.31 -5.93 3.75
CA LYS A 252 -13.42 -6.22 4.66
C LYS A 252 -13.77 -5.06 5.61
N THR A 253 -13.74 -3.83 5.12
CA THR A 253 -14.07 -2.64 5.92
C THR A 253 -14.83 -1.58 5.11
N ASP A 254 -15.64 -0.76 5.79
CA ASP A 254 -16.35 0.37 5.15
C ASP A 254 -15.56 1.68 5.19
N LYS A 255 -14.54 1.75 6.06
CA LYS A 255 -13.69 2.92 6.23
C LYS A 255 -12.26 2.51 6.58
N ILE A 256 -11.32 3.35 6.21
CA ILE A 256 -9.93 3.22 6.64
C ILE A 256 -9.48 4.56 7.21
N SER A 257 -8.85 4.50 8.39
CA SER A 257 -8.30 5.67 9.07
C SER A 257 -6.79 5.56 9.14
N ARG A 258 -6.11 6.70 9.08
CA ARG A 258 -4.68 6.77 9.39
C ARG A 258 -4.48 6.38 10.85
N SER A 259 -3.40 5.67 11.15
CA SER A 259 -3.08 5.33 12.53
C SER A 259 -2.93 6.60 13.38
N GLU A 260 -3.43 6.56 14.62
CA GLU A 260 -3.20 7.61 15.62
C GLU A 260 -1.71 7.84 15.89
N TYR A 261 -0.82 6.92 15.49
CA TYR A 261 0.63 7.13 15.48
C TYR A 261 1.03 8.44 14.78
N PHE A 262 0.32 8.82 13.72
CA PHE A 262 0.59 10.04 12.96
C PHE A 262 -0.14 11.28 13.48
N SER A 263 -0.91 11.19 14.57
CA SER A 263 -1.77 12.28 15.07
C SER A 263 -1.02 13.53 15.54
N SER A 264 0.28 13.42 15.82
CA SER A 264 1.10 14.53 16.31
C SER A 264 1.60 15.49 15.22
N GLY A 265 1.37 15.19 13.94
CA GLY A 265 1.83 16.04 12.83
C GLY A 265 1.25 15.67 11.47
N PHE A 266 1.70 16.38 10.45
CA PHE A 266 1.24 16.20 9.08
C PHE A 266 2.17 15.27 8.28
N TYR A 267 1.75 14.01 8.12
CA TYR A 267 2.49 12.93 7.45
C TYR A 267 1.71 12.32 6.26
N PRO A 268 1.35 13.10 5.23
CA PRO A 268 0.41 12.70 4.18
C PRO A 268 0.89 11.49 3.34
N LEU A 269 2.19 11.21 3.31
CA LEU A 269 2.79 10.14 2.49
C LEU A 269 3.09 8.87 3.29
N ASN A 270 2.71 8.82 4.58
CA ASN A 270 3.00 7.68 5.44
C ASN A 270 1.83 6.70 5.58
N SER A 271 0.64 7.09 5.11
CA SER A 271 -0.55 6.23 5.03
C SER A 271 -1.08 6.24 3.59
N ILE A 272 -0.93 5.13 2.87
CA ILE A 272 -1.25 5.08 1.42
C ILE A 272 -2.17 3.89 1.13
N ILE A 273 -3.12 4.10 0.21
CA ILE A 273 -3.87 3.00 -0.41
C ILE A 273 -3.37 2.85 -1.84
N GLN A 274 -2.99 1.65 -2.23
CA GLN A 274 -2.48 1.33 -3.55
C GLN A 274 -3.36 0.29 -4.21
N VAL A 275 -3.57 0.47 -5.51
CA VAL A 275 -4.22 -0.53 -6.37
C VAL A 275 -3.31 -0.79 -7.54
N VAL A 276 -3.10 -2.06 -7.86
CA VAL A 276 -2.37 -2.50 -9.06
C VAL A 276 -3.31 -3.37 -9.87
N ILE A 277 -3.49 -3.02 -11.14
CA ILE A 277 -4.31 -3.81 -12.07
C ILE A 277 -3.37 -4.31 -13.16
N LEU A 278 -3.37 -5.63 -13.35
CA LEU A 278 -2.68 -6.32 -14.42
C LEU A 278 -3.73 -6.99 -15.29
N SER A 279 -3.75 -6.68 -16.58
CA SER A 279 -4.70 -7.23 -17.54
C SER A 279 -4.01 -7.62 -18.86
N PRO A 280 -4.46 -8.69 -19.54
CA PRO A 280 -3.94 -9.05 -20.85
C PRO A 280 -4.38 -8.07 -21.94
N GLU A 281 -5.46 -7.32 -21.69
CA GLU A 281 -6.01 -6.29 -22.58
C GLU A 281 -5.86 -4.91 -21.95
N ASP A 282 -5.96 -3.85 -22.76
CA ASP A 282 -5.90 -2.49 -22.24
C ASP A 282 -7.18 -2.18 -21.45
N GLU A 283 -7.02 -1.84 -20.17
CA GLU A 283 -8.11 -1.38 -19.31
C GLU A 283 -8.13 0.14 -19.24
N VAL A 284 -9.28 0.72 -18.90
CA VAL A 284 -9.41 2.16 -18.65
C VAL A 284 -10.01 2.36 -17.26
N ILE A 285 -9.42 3.28 -16.47
CA ILE A 285 -10.03 3.71 -15.21
C ILE A 285 -11.01 4.85 -15.48
N SER A 286 -12.27 4.61 -15.11
CA SER A 286 -13.38 5.54 -15.30
C SER A 286 -14.26 5.64 -14.04
N ASN A 287 -15.26 6.52 -14.06
CA ASN A 287 -16.25 6.69 -12.99
C ASN A 287 -15.65 6.83 -11.56
N ILE A 288 -14.50 7.49 -11.46
CA ILE A 288 -13.80 7.71 -10.19
C ILE A 288 -14.69 8.59 -9.30
N ARG A 289 -15.06 8.09 -8.12
CA ARG A 289 -15.92 8.81 -7.16
C ARG A 289 -15.15 9.82 -6.32
N GLY A 290 -13.89 9.53 -5.98
CA GLY A 290 -13.01 10.44 -5.26
C GLY A 290 -12.36 11.48 -6.16
N ASP A 291 -11.61 12.39 -5.54
CA ASP A 291 -10.85 13.40 -6.27
C ASP A 291 -9.63 12.79 -6.99
N ILE A 292 -9.17 13.45 -8.05
CA ILE A 292 -7.90 13.15 -8.71
C ILE A 292 -6.93 14.28 -8.39
N ILE A 293 -5.80 13.96 -7.79
CA ILE A 293 -4.79 14.96 -7.43
C ILE A 293 -4.07 15.41 -8.71
N PRO A 294 -3.98 16.73 -8.99
CA PRO A 294 -3.20 17.21 -10.12
C PRO A 294 -1.72 16.84 -9.97
N THR A 295 -1.13 16.30 -11.03
CA THR A 295 0.27 15.85 -11.05
C THR A 295 1.12 16.64 -12.02
N GLN A 296 2.43 16.63 -11.79
CA GLN A 296 3.46 17.07 -12.71
C GLN A 296 4.41 15.91 -12.99
N ILE A 297 5.02 15.91 -14.18
CA ILE A 297 6.01 14.89 -14.53
C ILE A 297 7.39 15.36 -14.07
N ILE A 298 8.05 14.57 -13.23
CA ILE A 298 9.45 14.75 -12.83
C ILE A 298 10.15 13.41 -13.03
N ASP A 299 11.28 13.40 -13.75
CA ASP A 299 12.06 12.18 -14.00
C ASP A 299 11.21 10.99 -14.51
N ASN A 300 10.27 11.28 -15.42
CA ASN A 300 9.32 10.33 -15.99
C ASN A 300 8.29 9.73 -15.03
N GLU A 301 8.14 10.27 -13.81
CA GLU A 301 7.13 9.86 -12.84
C GLU A 301 6.08 10.95 -12.62
N LYS A 302 4.81 10.55 -12.39
CA LYS A 302 3.75 11.47 -11.99
C LYS A 302 3.84 11.79 -10.50
N ILE A 303 4.20 13.02 -10.18
CA ILE A 303 4.33 13.54 -8.82
C ILE A 303 3.15 14.46 -8.50
N PRO A 304 2.45 14.28 -7.36
CA PRO A 304 1.37 15.18 -6.96
C PRO A 304 1.88 16.60 -6.71
N THR A 305 1.14 17.58 -7.21
CA THR A 305 1.45 19.02 -7.03
C THR A 305 0.99 19.56 -5.68
N ASP A 306 0.02 18.88 -5.05
CA ASP A 306 -0.56 19.25 -3.76
C ASP A 306 -0.90 18.00 -2.96
N ILE A 307 -0.09 17.70 -1.95
CA ILE A 307 -0.23 16.54 -1.06
C ILE A 307 -1.08 16.83 0.17
N SER A 308 -1.59 18.07 0.33
CA SER A 308 -2.57 18.41 1.38
C SER A 308 -3.97 17.94 1.03
N LYS A 309 -4.23 17.76 -0.26
CA LYS A 309 -5.48 17.23 -0.77
C LYS A 309 -5.44 15.71 -0.80
N ASP A 310 -6.58 15.14 -0.47
CA ASP A 310 -6.79 13.71 -0.61
C ASP A 310 -7.27 13.38 -2.03
N GLY A 311 -6.99 12.16 -2.50
CA GLY A 311 -7.41 11.74 -3.84
C GLY A 311 -6.48 10.74 -4.50
N TRP A 312 -6.92 10.29 -5.67
CA TRP A 312 -6.24 9.32 -6.51
C TRP A 312 -5.16 9.95 -7.39
N ILE A 313 -4.12 9.18 -7.64
CA ILE A 313 -3.10 9.38 -8.66
C ILE A 313 -2.98 8.08 -9.44
N PHE A 314 -3.36 8.11 -10.71
CA PHE A 314 -3.25 6.96 -11.62
C PHE A 314 -2.07 7.13 -12.59
N ASP A 315 -1.21 6.11 -12.66
CA ASP A 315 -0.04 6.09 -13.53
C ASP A 315 0.23 4.70 -14.14
N PRO A 316 -0.09 4.49 -15.44
CA PRO A 316 -0.99 5.28 -16.27
C PRO A 316 -2.46 5.15 -15.82
N GLN A 317 -3.38 5.89 -16.45
CA GLN A 317 -4.83 5.74 -16.21
C GLN A 317 -5.49 4.71 -17.15
N GLU A 318 -4.77 4.30 -18.19
CA GLU A 318 -5.20 3.28 -19.16
C GLU A 318 -4.01 2.38 -19.55
N GLY A 319 -4.31 1.14 -19.92
CA GLY A 319 -3.34 0.15 -20.40
C GLY A 319 -3.39 -1.18 -19.65
N GLN A 320 -2.53 -2.11 -20.06
CA GLN A 320 -2.40 -3.46 -19.46
C GLN A 320 -1.87 -3.48 -18.01
N ARG A 321 -1.16 -2.42 -17.58
CA ARG A 321 -0.68 -2.27 -16.21
C ARG A 321 -1.01 -0.88 -15.71
N ILE A 322 -1.89 -0.81 -14.72
CA ILE A 322 -2.35 0.44 -14.11
C ILE A 322 -1.99 0.43 -12.63
N GLN A 323 -1.48 1.55 -12.13
CA GLN A 323 -1.25 1.75 -10.71
C GLN A 323 -2.03 2.96 -10.22
N GLY A 324 -2.90 2.76 -9.24
CA GLY A 324 -3.59 3.83 -8.52
C GLY A 324 -2.99 3.99 -7.12
N LYS A 325 -2.70 5.22 -6.71
CA LYS A 325 -2.33 5.55 -5.33
C LYS A 325 -3.31 6.58 -4.79
N TYR A 326 -3.92 6.29 -3.65
CA TYR A 326 -4.73 7.26 -2.92
C TYR A 326 -3.90 7.83 -1.78
N ILE A 327 -3.87 9.16 -1.69
CA ILE A 327 -3.25 9.91 -0.60
C ILE A 327 -4.37 10.49 0.26
N PHE A 328 -4.19 10.48 1.57
CA PHE A 328 -5.18 10.99 2.54
C PHE A 328 -5.16 12.51 2.69
N GLY A 329 -4.08 13.19 2.30
CA GLY A 329 -3.93 14.61 2.53
C GLY A 329 -4.10 14.99 4.01
N GLU A 330 -4.90 16.01 4.26
CA GLU A 330 -5.31 16.45 5.61
C GLU A 330 -6.42 15.58 6.23
N GLU A 331 -7.08 14.72 5.45
CA GLU A 331 -8.09 13.81 5.97
C GLU A 331 -7.45 12.74 6.87
N THR A 332 -8.15 12.38 7.94
CA THR A 332 -7.72 11.29 8.84
C THR A 332 -8.37 9.97 8.50
N SER A 333 -9.46 9.98 7.74
CA SER A 333 -10.25 8.79 7.41
C SER A 333 -10.94 8.91 6.07
N ILE A 334 -10.99 7.81 5.32
CA ILE A 334 -11.61 7.74 4.00
C ILE A 334 -12.65 6.61 4.00
N SER A 335 -13.81 6.87 3.41
CA SER A 335 -14.87 5.87 3.25
C SER A 335 -14.69 5.07 1.97
N LYS A 336 -15.24 3.86 1.97
CA LYS A 336 -15.30 2.96 0.82
C LYS A 336 -15.87 3.63 -0.44
N ASP A 337 -16.90 4.47 -0.29
CA ASP A 337 -17.55 5.16 -1.41
C ASP A 337 -16.62 6.16 -2.12
N LYS A 338 -15.73 6.85 -1.39
CA LYS A 338 -14.78 7.80 -1.97
C LYS A 338 -13.68 7.09 -2.78
N LEU A 339 -13.43 5.81 -2.49
CA LEU A 339 -12.40 5.00 -3.14
C LEU A 339 -12.92 4.22 -4.37
N LYS A 340 -14.20 4.36 -4.73
CA LYS A 340 -14.80 3.64 -5.86
C LYS A 340 -14.36 4.19 -7.21
N PHE A 341 -14.11 3.28 -8.15
CA PHE A 341 -13.94 3.56 -9.58
C PHE A 341 -14.32 2.34 -10.41
N SER A 342 -14.40 2.51 -11.73
CA SER A 342 -14.66 1.43 -12.69
C SER A 342 -13.39 1.03 -13.43
N ILE A 343 -13.29 -0.26 -13.78
CA ILE A 343 -12.22 -0.85 -14.58
C ILE A 343 -12.82 -1.38 -15.88
N GLY A 344 -12.30 -0.91 -17.01
CA GLY A 344 -12.71 -1.32 -18.36
C GLY A 344 -13.61 -0.29 -19.06
N ASP A 345 -13.98 -0.60 -20.30
CA ASP A 345 -14.88 0.22 -21.12
C ASP A 345 -16.31 0.18 -20.56
N VAL A 346 -16.56 1.00 -19.55
CA VAL A 346 -17.92 1.28 -19.09
C VAL A 346 -18.42 2.47 -19.90
N GLU A 347 -19.46 2.27 -20.72
CA GLU A 347 -20.22 3.41 -21.25
C GLU A 347 -20.57 4.32 -20.08
N PRO A 348 -20.32 5.64 -20.17
CA PRO A 348 -20.57 6.53 -19.05
C PRO A 348 -22.02 6.39 -18.64
N VAL A 349 -22.26 5.92 -17.41
CA VAL A 349 -23.59 5.92 -16.81
C VAL A 349 -24.00 7.38 -16.78
N GLN A 350 -24.90 7.77 -17.69
CA GLN A 350 -25.53 9.08 -17.62
C GLN A 350 -26.14 9.18 -16.22
N PRO A 351 -25.83 10.22 -15.44
CA PRO A 351 -26.58 10.46 -14.22
C PRO A 351 -28.04 10.54 -14.63
N GLU A 352 -28.90 9.76 -13.97
CA GLU A 352 -30.35 9.80 -14.24
C GLU A 352 -30.79 11.26 -14.20
N THR A 353 -31.04 11.82 -15.38
CA THR A 353 -31.57 13.16 -15.49
C THR A 353 -32.99 13.08 -14.97
N SER A 354 -33.19 13.52 -13.72
CA SER A 354 -34.49 13.93 -13.22
C SER A 354 -35.20 14.70 -14.34
N GLU A 355 -36.41 14.24 -14.70
CA GLU A 355 -37.23 14.79 -15.79
C GLU A 355 -37.47 16.31 -15.66
N GLU A 356 -37.23 16.88 -14.47
CA GLU A 356 -37.32 18.31 -14.20
C GLU A 356 -36.24 19.15 -14.89
N SER A 357 -35.04 18.59 -15.16
CA SER A 357 -33.94 19.33 -15.81
C SER A 357 -34.19 19.55 -17.31
N LEU A 358 -34.81 18.57 -17.99
CA LEU A 358 -35.12 18.63 -19.42
C LEU A 358 -36.18 19.70 -19.74
N VAL A 359 -37.15 19.89 -18.84
CA VAL A 359 -38.17 20.95 -18.98
C VAL A 359 -37.54 22.34 -18.83
N VAL A 360 -36.62 22.52 -17.88
CA VAL A 360 -35.94 23.82 -17.66
C VAL A 360 -35.05 24.19 -18.84
N VAL A 361 -34.30 23.24 -19.40
CA VAL A 361 -33.45 23.48 -20.58
C VAL A 361 -34.28 23.82 -21.81
N VAL A 362 -35.41 23.14 -22.03
CA VAL A 362 -36.35 23.45 -23.14
C VAL A 362 -36.96 24.84 -22.96
N ILE A 363 -37.35 25.24 -21.75
CA ILE A 363 -37.90 26.57 -21.49
C ILE A 363 -36.84 27.65 -21.72
N ILE A 364 -35.61 27.48 -21.21
CA ILE A 364 -34.52 28.45 -21.39
C ILE A 364 -34.16 28.60 -22.88
N SER A 365 -34.13 27.51 -23.64
CA SER A 365 -33.83 27.56 -25.07
C SER A 365 -34.95 28.20 -25.90
N ILE A 366 -36.23 27.98 -25.56
CA ILE A 366 -37.36 28.69 -26.19
C ILE A 366 -37.29 30.20 -25.89
N VAL A 367 -37.00 30.59 -24.64
CA VAL A 367 -36.87 32.00 -24.25
C VAL A 367 -35.68 32.66 -24.95
N ALA A 368 -34.54 31.98 -25.08
CA ALA A 368 -33.37 32.48 -25.79
C ALA A 368 -33.64 32.68 -27.30
N ILE A 369 -34.34 31.73 -27.95
CA ILE A 369 -34.73 31.84 -29.36
C ILE A 369 -35.72 32.98 -29.56
N ALA A 370 -36.71 33.13 -28.67
CA ALA A 370 -37.67 34.23 -28.73
C ALA A 370 -37.00 35.60 -28.52
N ALA A 371 -36.05 35.71 -27.59
CA ALA A 371 -35.28 36.92 -27.36
C ALA A 371 -34.39 37.26 -28.56
N ALA A 372 -33.73 36.28 -29.17
CA ALA A 372 -32.93 36.47 -30.38
C ALA A 372 -33.79 36.93 -31.57
N LEU A 373 -34.96 36.33 -31.77
CA LEU A 373 -35.92 36.75 -32.80
C LEU A 373 -36.47 38.16 -32.55
N PHE A 374 -36.74 38.52 -31.30
CA PHE A 374 -37.17 39.87 -30.93
C PHE A 374 -36.06 40.90 -31.19
N TYR A 375 -34.82 40.57 -30.83
CA TYR A 375 -33.65 41.42 -31.05
C TYR A 375 -33.35 41.64 -32.53
N LEU A 376 -33.47 40.58 -33.35
CA LEU A 376 -33.27 40.65 -34.81
C LEU A 376 -34.39 41.45 -35.52
N LYS A 377 -35.60 41.48 -34.98
CA LYS A 377 -36.71 42.27 -35.54
C LYS A 377 -36.56 43.78 -35.31
N GLY A 378 -35.74 44.19 -34.32
CA GLY A 378 -35.41 45.59 -34.03
C GLY A 378 -34.33 46.20 -34.94
N TYR A 379 -33.66 45.41 -35.77
CA TYR A 379 -32.53 45.84 -36.61
C TYR A 379 -32.87 46.11 -38.09
N ARG A 380 -34.14 46.01 -38.50
CA ARG A 380 -34.57 46.48 -39.83
C ARG A 380 -34.93 47.97 -39.77
N LYS A 381 -33.97 48.82 -40.14
CA LYS A 381 -34.23 50.11 -40.78
C LYS A 381 -33.93 50.00 -42.26
#